data_AF-V9IG81-F1
#
_entry.id   AF-V9IG81-F1
#
_cell.length_a   1.000
_cell.length_b   1.000
_cell.length_c   1.000
_cell.angle_alpha   90.00
_cell.angle_beta   90.00
_cell.angle_gamma   90.00
#
_symmetry.space_group_name_H-M   'P 1'
#
loop_
_entity.id
_entity.type
_entity.pdbx_description
1 polymer ?
#
loop_
_entity_poly.entity_id
_entity_poly.type
_entity_poly.pdbx_seq_one_letter_code
_entity_poly.pdbx_strand_id
1 'polypeptide(L)'
;MILNMYARVYEDLLAVPVIKGRKTEKEKFAGGDYTTTVEAFISTSGRAIQGATSHHLGQNFSKMFNIQVEGAVESDEKTFVYQNSWGLTTRTIGVMIMIHGDDKGLVLPPNVACIQAIIVPCGITVNTTSQQRELLFSECNKLLDELSKDKLLRVKADYRNNRTPGWKFNHWELKGVPVRIELGPKDLEKNQVTFVRRDNFQRVFANRSEVLVALHTLLTDIQSNMLSKARKNLNEHIKRADNWNEFCSYLNKKNILLSPFCGESFCEDNIKTDSAREDIVGELGTLSMGAKSLCIPFEQPLLSSDKQTCIHPNCQNKPKFYTLFGRSY
;
A
#
# COMPACT_ATOMS: atom_id res chain seq x y z
N MET A 1 12.29 6.85 14.18
CA MET A 1 13.01 7.16 12.93
C MET A 1 12.74 6.12 11.84
N ILE A 2 13.12 4.85 12.01
CA ILE A 2 12.97 3.80 10.95
C ILE A 2 11.52 3.50 10.57
N LEU A 3 10.60 3.37 11.54
CA LEU A 3 9.20 3.07 11.24
C LEU A 3 8.55 4.10 10.30
N ASN A 4 8.89 5.39 10.45
CA ASN A 4 8.38 6.43 9.55
C ASN A 4 8.96 6.29 8.13
N MET A 5 10.18 5.77 7.98
CA MET A 5 10.73 5.46 6.66
C MET A 5 9.95 4.33 5.99
N TYR A 6 9.55 3.29 6.74
CA TYR A 6 8.67 2.25 6.22
C TYR A 6 7.30 2.80 5.81
N ALA A 7 6.69 3.65 6.64
CA ALA A 7 5.45 4.31 6.27
C ALA A 7 5.60 5.11 4.96
N ARG A 8 6.69 5.85 4.77
CA ARG A 8 6.99 6.58 3.54
C ARG A 8 7.23 5.67 2.33
N VAL A 9 7.85 4.50 2.49
CA VAL A 9 7.95 3.52 1.40
C VAL A 9 6.54 3.11 0.94
N TYR A 10 5.65 2.80 1.86
CA TYR A 10 4.27 2.45 1.51
C TYR A 10 3.48 3.62 0.93
N GLU A 11 3.48 4.78 1.58
CA GLU A 11 2.64 5.91 1.20
C GLU A 11 3.22 6.70 0.02
N ASP A 12 4.48 7.11 0.09
CA ASP A 12 5.10 8.00 -0.92
C ASP A 12 5.44 7.24 -2.20
N LEU A 13 5.93 5.99 -2.11
CA LEU A 13 6.32 5.20 -3.29
C LEU A 13 5.18 4.33 -3.80
N LEU A 14 4.53 3.57 -2.91
CA LEU A 14 3.54 2.55 -3.30
C LEU A 14 2.10 3.05 -3.28
N ALA A 15 1.84 4.29 -2.86
CA ALA A 15 0.49 4.83 -2.70
C ALA A 15 -0.41 3.95 -1.81
N VAL A 16 0.17 3.26 -0.82
CA VAL A 16 -0.53 2.38 0.11
C VAL A 16 -0.58 3.04 1.49
N PRO A 17 -1.78 3.28 2.07
CA PRO A 17 -1.90 3.79 3.42
C PRO A 17 -1.53 2.71 4.44
N VAL A 18 -0.93 3.11 5.54
CA VAL A 18 -0.58 2.20 6.64
C VAL A 18 -0.95 2.78 8.00
N ILE A 19 -1.17 1.88 8.97
CA ILE A 19 -1.40 2.25 10.36
C ILE A 19 -0.14 1.95 11.16
N LYS A 20 0.43 2.98 11.78
CA LYS A 20 1.60 2.85 12.66
C LYS A 20 1.14 2.47 14.06
N GLY A 21 1.78 1.46 14.64
CA GLY A 21 1.50 1.05 16.02
C GLY A 21 2.56 0.17 16.63
N ARG A 22 2.29 -0.27 17.85
CA ARG A 22 3.10 -1.24 18.60
C ARG A 22 2.42 -2.60 18.59
N LYS A 23 3.15 -3.69 18.43
CA LYS A 23 2.61 -5.04 18.66
C LYS A 23 2.26 -5.22 20.14
N THR A 24 1.30 -6.09 20.42
CA THR A 24 1.04 -6.56 21.79
C THR A 24 2.23 -7.38 22.29
N GLU A 25 2.27 -7.68 23.58
CA GLU A 25 3.31 -8.55 24.16
C GLU A 25 3.36 -9.93 23.52
N LYS A 26 2.22 -10.42 23.02
CA LYS A 26 2.12 -11.71 22.36
C LYS A 26 2.62 -11.70 20.92
N GLU A 27 2.33 -10.63 20.17
CA GLU A 27 2.68 -10.52 18.75
C GLU A 27 4.00 -9.78 18.51
N LYS A 28 4.72 -9.37 19.57
CA LYS A 28 6.06 -8.77 19.44
C LYS A 28 7.10 -9.83 19.10
N PHE A 29 8.25 -9.39 18.61
CA PHE A 29 9.42 -10.26 18.50
C PHE A 29 9.89 -10.69 19.89
N ALA A 30 9.90 -12.00 20.15
CA ALA A 30 10.17 -12.56 21.47
C ALA A 30 11.53 -12.15 22.08
N GLY A 31 12.54 -11.91 21.25
CA GLY A 31 13.87 -11.47 21.71
C GLY A 31 13.98 -9.97 22.01
N GLY A 32 12.93 -9.17 21.73
CA GLY A 32 12.96 -7.73 21.92
C GLY A 32 12.04 -7.22 23.02
N ASP A 33 12.38 -6.05 23.56
CA ASP A 33 11.59 -5.37 24.58
C ASP A 33 10.24 -4.95 24.01
N TYR A 34 10.24 -4.32 22.83
CA TYR A 34 9.01 -4.02 22.09
C TYR A 34 9.20 -4.05 20.57
N THR A 35 8.10 -4.24 19.86
CA THR A 35 8.06 -4.22 18.39
C THR A 35 7.07 -3.18 17.89
N THR A 36 7.51 -2.34 16.96
CA THR A 36 6.66 -1.40 16.22
C THR A 36 6.43 -1.90 14.80
N THR A 37 5.30 -1.52 14.21
CA THR A 37 4.87 -2.04 12.92
C THR A 37 4.07 -1.02 12.11
N VAL A 38 4.07 -1.22 10.79
CA VAL A 38 3.14 -0.60 9.85
C VAL A 38 2.18 -1.70 9.35
N GLU A 39 0.89 -1.53 9.64
CA GLU A 39 -0.16 -2.46 9.23
C GLU A 39 -0.86 -1.93 7.97
N ALA A 40 -1.02 -2.78 6.97
CA ALA A 40 -1.83 -2.50 5.78
C ALA A 40 -3.08 -3.37 5.77
N PHE A 41 -4.05 -3.05 4.91
CA PHE A 41 -5.34 -3.74 4.85
C PHE A 41 -5.74 -4.03 3.41
N ILE A 42 -6.20 -5.26 3.18
CA ILE A 42 -6.68 -5.75 1.89
C ILE A 42 -8.19 -5.90 1.97
N SER A 43 -8.94 -4.96 1.38
CA SER A 43 -10.40 -4.90 1.50
C SER A 43 -11.13 -6.04 0.82
N THR A 44 -10.59 -6.57 -0.29
CA THR A 44 -11.19 -7.67 -1.06
C THR A 44 -11.30 -8.95 -0.23
N SER A 45 -10.26 -9.27 0.55
CA SER A 45 -10.24 -10.41 1.46
C SER A 45 -10.70 -10.06 2.88
N GLY A 46 -10.75 -8.77 3.25
CA GLY A 46 -11.07 -8.33 4.60
C GLY A 46 -9.96 -8.66 5.60
N ARG A 47 -8.70 -8.70 5.14
CA ARG A 47 -7.56 -9.12 5.95
C ARG A 47 -6.52 -8.02 6.05
N ALA A 48 -6.00 -7.85 7.25
CA ALA A 48 -4.81 -7.06 7.49
C ALA A 48 -3.55 -7.83 7.07
N ILE A 49 -2.47 -7.08 6.87
CA ILE A 49 -1.15 -7.65 6.56
C ILE A 49 -0.06 -6.77 7.17
N GLN A 50 0.81 -7.41 7.95
CA GLN A 50 1.97 -6.74 8.52
C GLN A 50 2.93 -6.35 7.40
N GLY A 51 3.14 -5.04 7.22
CA GLY A 51 3.95 -4.49 6.16
C GLY A 51 5.45 -4.50 6.46
N ALA A 52 5.84 -4.00 7.63
CA ALA A 52 7.23 -3.98 8.10
C ALA A 52 7.29 -3.88 9.64
N THR A 53 8.44 -4.19 10.22
CA THR A 53 8.66 -4.13 11.67
C THR A 53 9.98 -3.47 12.04
N SER A 54 9.95 -2.74 13.15
CA SER A 54 11.15 -2.18 13.79
C SER A 54 11.09 -2.51 15.28
N HIS A 55 12.13 -3.20 15.75
CA HIS A 55 12.23 -3.80 17.06
C HIS A 55 13.22 -3.00 17.90
N HIS A 56 12.81 -2.69 19.13
CA HIS A 56 13.75 -2.33 20.18
C HIS A 56 14.12 -3.61 20.91
N LEU A 57 15.39 -4.01 20.82
CA LEU A 57 15.88 -5.27 21.36
C LEU A 57 16.33 -5.17 22.82
N GLY A 58 16.36 -3.96 23.37
CA GLY A 58 16.92 -3.71 24.68
C GLY A 58 18.38 -4.14 24.73
N GLN A 59 18.73 -4.81 25.82
CA GLN A 59 20.02 -5.45 26.04
C GLN A 59 19.94 -6.99 25.97
N ASN A 60 18.83 -7.55 25.46
CA ASN A 60 18.62 -9.00 25.49
C ASN A 60 19.72 -9.72 24.70
N PHE A 61 19.96 -9.30 23.47
CA PHE A 61 20.99 -9.89 22.61
C PHE A 61 22.40 -9.51 23.02
N SER A 62 22.64 -8.28 23.49
CA SER A 62 23.98 -7.86 23.94
C SER A 62 24.43 -8.67 25.15
N LYS A 63 23.51 -9.02 26.06
CA LYS A 63 23.80 -9.94 27.17
C LYS A 63 24.06 -11.36 26.68
N MET A 64 23.22 -11.87 25.77
CA MET A 64 23.39 -13.21 25.20
C MET A 64 24.72 -13.40 24.45
N PHE A 65 25.19 -12.38 23.74
CA PHE A 65 26.40 -12.42 22.91
C PHE A 65 27.60 -11.70 23.54
N ASN A 66 27.50 -11.30 24.81
CA ASN A 66 28.53 -10.58 25.55
C ASN A 66 29.09 -9.32 24.83
N ILE A 67 28.19 -8.50 24.28
CA ILE A 67 28.54 -7.27 23.55
C ILE A 67 28.55 -6.08 24.53
N GLN A 68 29.75 -5.64 24.89
CA GLN A 68 29.97 -4.60 25.89
C GLN A 68 30.86 -3.47 25.34
N VAL A 69 30.70 -2.27 25.89
CA VAL A 69 31.54 -1.10 25.63
C VAL A 69 32.01 -0.50 26.95
N GLU A 70 33.17 0.16 26.96
CA GLU A 70 33.71 0.90 28.11
C GLU A 70 33.48 2.41 27.90
N GLY A 71 33.44 3.19 28.99
CA GLY A 71 33.33 4.66 28.94
C GLY A 71 31.97 5.20 28.47
N ALA A 72 30.92 4.36 28.42
CA ALA A 72 29.55 4.79 28.12
C ALA A 72 28.86 5.50 29.29
N VAL A 73 29.41 5.34 30.50
CA VAL A 73 29.06 6.03 31.74
C VAL A 73 30.35 6.61 32.30
N GLU A 74 30.27 7.61 33.18
CA GLU A 74 31.45 8.27 33.79
C GLU A 74 32.31 7.32 34.68
N SER A 75 31.96 6.04 34.76
CA SER A 75 32.75 4.97 35.37
C SER A 75 33.50 4.14 34.32
N ASP A 76 34.61 3.52 34.71
CA ASP A 76 35.34 2.54 33.90
C ASP A 76 34.59 1.19 33.76
N GLU A 77 33.28 1.15 34.00
CA GLU A 77 32.48 -0.08 33.97
C GLU A 77 32.04 -0.46 32.55
N LYS A 78 32.21 -1.74 32.22
CA LYS A 78 31.70 -2.34 30.98
C LYS A 78 30.18 -2.34 30.96
N THR A 79 29.60 -1.70 29.95
CA THR A 79 28.15 -1.56 29.79
C THR A 79 27.66 -2.34 28.57
N PHE A 80 26.57 -3.09 28.72
CA PHE A 80 25.92 -3.77 27.59
C PHE A 80 25.21 -2.78 26.67
N VAL A 81 25.42 -2.93 25.36
CA VAL A 81 24.83 -2.02 24.36
C VAL A 81 23.33 -2.24 24.19
N TYR A 82 22.57 -1.15 24.00
CA TYR A 82 21.19 -1.25 23.55
C TYR A 82 21.14 -1.47 22.03
N GLN A 83 20.32 -2.42 21.59
CA GLN A 83 20.23 -2.81 20.19
C GLN A 83 18.84 -2.60 19.61
N ASN A 84 18.79 -2.42 18.30
CA ASN A 84 17.57 -2.39 17.51
C ASN A 84 17.77 -3.27 16.27
N SER A 85 16.70 -3.86 15.75
CA SER A 85 16.68 -4.49 14.41
C SER A 85 15.41 -4.11 13.68
N TRP A 86 15.42 -4.18 12.35
CA TRP A 86 14.27 -3.80 11.54
C TRP A 86 14.34 -4.45 10.16
N GLY A 87 13.18 -4.74 9.58
CA GLY A 87 13.08 -5.43 8.30
C GLY A 87 11.88 -4.98 7.48
N LEU A 88 12.12 -4.90 6.17
CA LEU A 88 11.11 -4.70 5.13
C LEU A 88 11.45 -5.65 3.98
N THR A 89 10.45 -6.31 3.41
CA THR A 89 10.65 -7.37 2.42
C THR A 89 9.88 -7.07 1.13
N THR A 90 10.03 -7.93 0.13
CA THR A 90 9.28 -7.89 -1.14
C THR A 90 7.78 -8.11 -0.96
N ARG A 91 7.30 -8.45 0.25
CA ARG A 91 5.86 -8.43 0.60
C ARG A 91 5.19 -7.11 0.21
N THR A 92 5.91 -6.00 0.28
CA THR A 92 5.46 -4.67 -0.16
C THR A 92 4.88 -4.67 -1.57
N ILE A 93 5.49 -5.41 -2.49
CA ILE A 93 5.05 -5.54 -3.89
C ILE A 93 3.68 -6.25 -3.93
N GLY A 94 3.53 -7.35 -3.20
CA GLY A 94 2.26 -8.07 -3.11
C GLY A 94 1.14 -7.20 -2.53
N VAL A 95 1.43 -6.43 -1.47
CA VAL A 95 0.48 -5.50 -0.86
C VAL A 95 0.03 -4.42 -1.86
N MET A 96 0.97 -3.80 -2.57
CA MET A 96 0.67 -2.80 -3.60
C MET A 96 -0.25 -3.38 -4.69
N ILE A 97 0.05 -4.59 -5.17
CA ILE A 97 -0.75 -5.27 -6.20
C ILE A 97 -2.17 -5.55 -5.69
N MET A 98 -2.31 -6.09 -4.47
CA MET A 98 -3.62 -6.43 -3.89
C MET A 98 -4.50 -5.21 -3.61
N ILE A 99 -3.90 -4.04 -3.33
CA ILE A 99 -4.64 -2.80 -3.03
C ILE A 99 -5.07 -2.08 -4.31
N HIS A 100 -4.20 -2.00 -5.32
CA HIS A 100 -4.44 -1.17 -6.50
C HIS A 100 -4.96 -1.95 -7.72
N GLY A 101 -4.69 -3.25 -7.81
CA GLY A 101 -5.12 -4.08 -8.92
C GLY A 101 -6.64 -4.05 -9.14
N ASP A 102 -7.05 -4.18 -10.40
CA ASP A 102 -8.46 -4.24 -10.80
C ASP A 102 -8.70 -5.35 -11.82
N ASP A 103 -9.95 -5.48 -12.29
CA ASP A 103 -10.36 -6.54 -13.23
C ASP A 103 -9.65 -6.46 -14.59
N LYS A 104 -8.97 -5.35 -14.90
CA LYS A 104 -8.19 -5.17 -16.13
C LYS A 104 -6.71 -5.47 -15.93
N GLY A 105 -6.27 -5.75 -14.70
CA GLY A 105 -4.91 -6.17 -14.39
C GLY A 105 -4.20 -5.25 -13.39
N LEU A 106 -2.89 -5.06 -13.60
CA LEU A 106 -2.09 -4.22 -12.72
C LEU A 106 -2.50 -2.74 -12.83
N VAL A 107 -2.37 -2.02 -11.72
CA VAL A 107 -2.44 -0.56 -11.65
C VAL A 107 -1.23 -0.12 -10.83
N LEU A 108 -0.18 0.35 -11.50
CA LEU A 108 1.08 0.67 -10.82
C LEU A 108 1.09 2.14 -10.38
N PRO A 109 1.49 2.44 -9.14
CA PRO A 109 1.81 3.80 -8.73
C PRO A 109 2.95 4.39 -9.60
N PRO A 110 2.83 5.62 -10.10
CA PRO A 110 3.84 6.27 -10.95
C PRO A 110 5.26 6.24 -10.41
N ASN A 111 5.46 6.30 -9.09
CA ASN A 111 6.78 6.35 -8.48
C ASN A 111 7.56 5.04 -8.58
N VAL A 112 6.88 3.90 -8.81
CA VAL A 112 7.51 2.57 -8.93
C VAL A 112 7.25 1.89 -10.27
N ALA A 113 6.43 2.47 -11.14
CA ALA A 113 6.18 1.93 -12.47
C ALA A 113 7.43 1.97 -13.35
N CYS A 114 7.91 0.82 -13.87
CA CYS A 114 9.08 0.77 -14.76
C CYS A 114 8.89 1.59 -16.04
N ILE A 115 7.65 1.71 -16.51
CA ILE A 115 7.23 2.60 -17.59
C ILE A 115 6.08 3.42 -17.02
N GLN A 116 6.25 4.74 -16.96
CA GLN A 116 5.25 5.68 -16.45
C GLN A 116 4.26 6.08 -17.54
N ALA A 117 4.77 6.26 -18.77
CA ALA A 117 3.94 6.61 -19.91
C ALA A 117 4.29 5.79 -21.16
N ILE A 118 3.26 5.39 -21.90
CA ILE A 118 3.40 4.70 -23.19
C ILE A 118 2.73 5.48 -24.32
N ILE A 119 3.50 5.87 -25.32
CA ILE A 119 2.99 6.53 -26.53
C ILE A 119 2.46 5.45 -27.49
N VAL A 120 1.22 5.60 -27.92
CA VAL A 120 0.58 4.70 -28.88
C VAL A 120 -0.02 5.52 -30.02
N PRO A 121 0.50 5.40 -31.26
CA PRO A 121 -0.14 6.01 -32.42
C PRO A 121 -1.51 5.37 -32.66
N CYS A 122 -2.53 6.20 -32.83
CA CYS A 122 -3.92 5.77 -33.02
C CYS A 122 -4.60 6.51 -34.18
N GLY A 123 -5.83 6.12 -34.52
CA GLY A 123 -6.60 6.78 -35.58
C GLY A 123 -6.11 6.49 -37.00
N ILE A 124 -5.26 5.48 -37.19
CA ILE A 124 -4.86 4.99 -38.51
C ILE A 124 -5.99 4.12 -39.06
N THR A 125 -6.51 4.49 -40.22
CA THR A 125 -7.59 3.76 -40.91
C THR A 125 -7.10 3.25 -42.26
N VAL A 126 -7.93 2.47 -42.96
CA VAL A 126 -7.65 2.04 -44.35
C VAL A 126 -7.48 3.21 -45.32
N ASN A 127 -8.02 4.38 -44.98
CA ASN A 127 -7.94 5.59 -45.80
C ASN A 127 -6.74 6.49 -45.44
N THR A 128 -5.96 6.14 -44.42
CA THR A 128 -4.79 6.92 -44.02
C THR A 128 -3.66 6.70 -45.03
N THR A 129 -3.21 7.77 -45.68
CA THR A 129 -2.14 7.69 -46.69
C THR A 129 -0.80 7.33 -46.05
N SER A 130 0.14 6.79 -46.85
CA SER A 130 1.49 6.50 -46.38
C SER A 130 2.19 7.76 -45.82
N GLN A 131 2.00 8.92 -46.45
CA GLN A 131 2.58 10.18 -45.98
C GLN A 131 1.99 10.62 -44.63
N GLN A 132 0.67 10.50 -44.44
CA GLN A 132 0.03 10.81 -43.15
C GLN A 132 0.52 9.87 -42.04
N ARG A 133 0.73 8.59 -42.39
CA ARG A 133 1.28 7.62 -41.46
C ARG A 133 2.71 7.97 -41.07
N GLU A 134 3.57 8.23 -42.04
CA GLU A 134 4.97 8.63 -41.79
C GLU A 134 5.06 9.89 -40.93
N LEU A 135 4.22 10.89 -41.22
CA LEU A 135 4.11 12.10 -40.40
C LEU A 135 3.72 11.76 -38.95
N LEU A 136 2.68 10.95 -38.74
CA LEU A 136 2.23 10.57 -37.40
C LEU A 136 3.33 9.85 -36.60
N PHE A 137 4.04 8.91 -37.21
CA PHE A 137 5.13 8.20 -36.54
C PHE A 137 6.33 9.13 -36.28
N SER A 138 6.62 10.06 -37.19
CA SER A 138 7.63 11.10 -36.99
C SER A 138 7.29 11.99 -35.78
N GLU A 139 6.04 12.44 -35.67
CA GLU A 139 5.58 13.25 -34.53
C GLU A 139 5.58 12.46 -33.21
N CYS A 140 5.24 11.17 -33.24
CA CYS A 140 5.40 10.30 -32.06
C CYS A 140 6.87 10.18 -31.63
N ASN A 141 7.81 10.06 -32.58
CA ASN A 141 9.24 10.01 -32.28
C ASN A 141 9.74 11.32 -31.69
N LYS A 142 9.35 12.47 -32.27
CA LYS A 142 9.67 13.79 -31.70
C LYS A 142 9.15 13.93 -30.27
N LEU A 143 7.92 13.46 -30.02
CA LEU A 143 7.32 13.46 -28.68
C LEU A 143 8.10 12.58 -27.71
N LEU A 144 8.47 11.36 -28.13
CA LEU A 144 9.29 10.47 -27.32
C LEU A 144 10.65 11.11 -26.99
N ASP A 145 11.32 11.70 -27.98
CA ASP A 145 12.63 12.33 -27.81
C ASP A 145 12.55 13.53 -26.87
N GLU A 146 11.50 14.35 -26.98
CA GLU A 146 11.25 15.47 -26.07
C GLU A 146 11.04 15.03 -24.63
N LEU A 147 10.15 14.04 -24.41
CA LEU A 147 9.89 13.51 -23.07
C LEU A 147 11.12 12.77 -22.50
N SER A 148 11.94 12.14 -23.34
CA SER A 148 13.14 11.42 -22.91
C SER A 148 14.27 12.36 -22.47
N LYS A 149 14.29 13.62 -22.93
CA LYS A 149 15.30 14.62 -22.53
C LYS A 149 15.19 15.03 -21.06
N ASP A 150 14.03 14.87 -20.44
CA ASP A 150 13.78 15.17 -19.03
C ASP A 150 14.59 14.28 -18.07
N LYS A 151 14.96 13.06 -18.49
CA LYS A 151 15.71 12.05 -17.72
C LYS A 151 15.04 11.55 -16.43
N LEU A 152 14.00 12.19 -15.90
CA LEU A 152 13.23 11.71 -14.75
C LEU A 152 12.07 10.83 -15.20
N LEU A 153 11.43 11.19 -16.32
CA LEU A 153 10.33 10.44 -16.89
C LEU A 153 10.77 9.12 -17.53
N ARG A 154 10.01 8.06 -17.25
CA ARG A 154 10.19 6.73 -17.85
C ARG A 154 9.15 6.49 -18.93
N VAL A 155 9.41 7.01 -20.13
CA VAL A 155 8.49 6.96 -21.27
C VAL A 155 8.99 5.96 -22.32
N LYS A 156 8.05 5.25 -22.96
CA LYS A 156 8.32 4.43 -24.14
C LYS A 156 7.25 4.69 -25.21
N ALA A 157 7.48 4.17 -26.42
CA ALA A 157 6.47 4.15 -27.47
C ALA A 157 6.26 2.72 -28.01
N ASP A 158 5.04 2.42 -28.44
CA ASP A 158 4.68 1.12 -29.02
C ASP A 158 4.34 1.23 -30.51
N TYR A 159 5.37 1.06 -31.34
CA TYR A 159 5.29 1.15 -32.79
C TYR A 159 4.99 -0.17 -33.51
N ARG A 160 4.67 -1.25 -32.78
CA ARG A 160 4.38 -2.55 -33.40
C ARG A 160 3.27 -2.42 -34.44
N ASN A 161 3.60 -2.60 -35.71
CA ASN A 161 2.68 -2.42 -36.84
C ASN A 161 1.74 -3.63 -37.02
N ASN A 162 2.13 -4.80 -36.54
CA ASN A 162 1.36 -6.04 -36.57
C ASN A 162 0.26 -6.13 -35.49
N ARG A 163 0.03 -5.07 -34.72
CA ARG A 163 -0.97 -5.02 -33.65
C ARG A 163 -1.85 -3.79 -33.79
N THR A 164 -3.15 -3.98 -33.59
CA THR A 164 -4.12 -2.88 -33.58
C THR A 164 -3.89 -1.98 -32.37
N PRO A 165 -4.25 -0.68 -32.44
CA PRO A 165 -4.18 0.21 -31.28
C PRO A 165 -4.93 -0.34 -30.06
N GLY A 166 -6.14 -0.88 -30.24
CA GLY A 166 -6.91 -1.49 -29.15
C GLY A 166 -6.18 -2.66 -28.48
N TRP A 167 -5.48 -3.50 -29.24
CA TRP A 167 -4.66 -4.56 -28.66
C TRP A 167 -3.51 -3.98 -27.81
N LYS A 168 -2.85 -2.92 -28.30
CA LYS A 168 -1.78 -2.24 -27.55
C LYS A 168 -2.31 -1.60 -26.28
N PHE A 169 -3.50 -0.99 -26.32
CA PHE A 169 -4.14 -0.40 -25.15
C PHE A 169 -4.30 -1.46 -24.06
N ASN A 170 -4.95 -2.59 -24.38
CA ASN A 170 -5.14 -3.69 -23.44
C ASN A 170 -3.80 -4.26 -22.93
N HIS A 171 -2.79 -4.40 -23.80
CA HIS A 171 -1.47 -4.91 -23.41
C HIS A 171 -0.81 -4.08 -22.31
N TRP A 172 -0.88 -2.75 -22.42
CA TRP A 172 -0.25 -1.83 -21.46
C TRP A 172 -1.13 -1.54 -20.26
N GLU A 173 -2.46 -1.60 -20.43
CA GLU A 173 -3.41 -1.56 -19.31
C GLU A 173 -3.23 -2.76 -18.38
N LEU A 174 -3.11 -3.97 -18.94
CA LEU A 174 -2.85 -5.20 -18.17
C LEU A 174 -1.55 -5.13 -17.37
N LYS A 175 -0.53 -4.48 -17.94
CA LYS A 175 0.78 -4.25 -17.30
C LYS A 175 0.79 -3.08 -16.32
N GLY A 176 -0.30 -2.32 -16.23
CA GLY A 176 -0.46 -1.22 -15.29
C GLY A 176 0.37 0.01 -15.56
N VAL A 177 0.69 0.31 -16.82
CA VAL A 177 1.36 1.58 -17.18
C VAL A 177 0.44 2.75 -16.78
N PRO A 178 0.88 3.69 -15.91
CA PRO A 178 0.02 4.73 -15.35
C PRO A 178 -0.67 5.63 -16.38
N VAL A 179 0.06 6.01 -17.43
CA VAL A 179 -0.45 6.90 -18.49
C VAL A 179 -0.25 6.28 -19.85
N ARG A 180 -1.31 6.23 -20.64
CA ARG A 180 -1.20 6.03 -22.09
C ARG A 180 -1.30 7.38 -22.78
N ILE A 181 -0.36 7.68 -23.67
CA ILE A 181 -0.39 8.86 -24.54
C ILE A 181 -0.88 8.43 -25.91
N GLU A 182 -2.08 8.84 -26.26
CA GLU A 182 -2.69 8.64 -27.58
C GLU A 182 -2.35 9.84 -28.46
N LEU A 183 -1.76 9.57 -29.63
CA LEU A 183 -1.49 10.57 -30.67
C LEU A 183 -2.07 10.07 -31.98
N GLY A 184 -3.03 10.81 -32.54
CA GLY A 184 -3.63 10.53 -33.85
C GLY A 184 -3.73 11.77 -34.73
N PRO A 185 -4.21 11.64 -35.99
CA PRO A 185 -4.29 12.74 -36.93
C PRO A 185 -5.07 13.96 -36.40
N LYS A 186 -6.19 13.72 -35.71
CA LYS A 186 -7.01 14.77 -35.10
C LYS A 186 -6.30 15.53 -33.97
N ASP A 187 -5.42 14.86 -33.23
CA ASP A 187 -4.63 15.49 -32.18
C ASP A 187 -3.52 16.35 -32.79
N LEU A 188 -2.91 15.90 -33.89
CA LEU A 188 -1.93 16.70 -34.66
C LEU A 188 -2.56 17.96 -35.24
N GLU A 189 -3.74 17.86 -35.85
CA GLU A 189 -4.49 19.03 -36.37
C GLU A 189 -4.79 20.07 -35.28
N LYS A 190 -5.05 19.60 -34.05
CA LYS A 190 -5.34 20.45 -32.89
C LYS A 190 -4.10 20.85 -32.10
N ASN A 191 -2.90 20.42 -32.53
CA ASN A 191 -1.65 20.62 -31.81
C ASN A 191 -1.72 20.20 -30.32
N GLN A 192 -2.29 19.03 -30.05
CA GLN A 192 -2.51 18.49 -28.70
C GLN A 192 -2.05 17.04 -28.59
N VAL A 193 -2.05 16.50 -27.38
CA VAL A 193 -1.96 15.06 -27.09
C VAL A 193 -3.09 14.64 -26.17
N THR A 194 -3.49 13.37 -26.24
CA THR A 194 -4.50 12.81 -25.34
C THR A 194 -3.84 11.86 -24.35
N PHE A 195 -3.90 12.17 -23.06
CA PHE A 195 -3.53 11.26 -21.98
C PHE A 195 -4.74 10.43 -21.54
N VAL A 196 -4.52 9.15 -21.32
CA VAL A 196 -5.50 8.25 -20.69
C VAL A 196 -4.89 7.68 -19.43
N ARG A 197 -5.53 7.97 -18.30
CA ARG A 197 -5.15 7.49 -16.98
C ARG A 197 -5.51 6.03 -16.78
N ARG A 198 -4.60 5.23 -16.21
CA ARG A 198 -4.87 3.80 -15.93
C ARG A 198 -5.75 3.58 -14.70
N ASP A 199 -5.66 4.43 -13.69
CA ASP A 199 -6.36 4.28 -12.42
C ASP A 199 -7.87 4.55 -12.51
N ASN A 200 -8.31 5.35 -13.50
CA ASN A 200 -9.72 5.74 -13.64
C ASN A 200 -10.21 5.88 -15.09
N PHE A 201 -9.38 5.63 -16.11
CA PHE A 201 -9.71 5.77 -17.54
C PHE A 201 -10.10 7.18 -18.01
N GLN A 202 -9.88 8.20 -17.18
CA GLN A 202 -10.13 9.58 -17.56
C GLN A 202 -9.20 10.00 -18.70
N ARG A 203 -9.78 10.69 -19.69
CA ARG A 203 -9.05 11.30 -20.80
C ARG A 203 -8.74 12.75 -20.46
N VAL A 204 -7.48 13.15 -20.60
CA VAL A 204 -6.99 14.51 -20.35
C VAL A 204 -6.28 14.99 -21.60
N PHE A 205 -6.67 16.14 -22.13
CA PHE A 205 -6.03 16.75 -23.29
C PHE A 205 -4.98 17.75 -22.82
N ALA A 206 -3.82 17.77 -23.47
CA ALA A 206 -2.77 18.74 -23.20
C ALA A 206 -2.25 19.33 -24.51
N ASN A 207 -1.97 20.63 -24.52
CA ASN A 207 -1.32 21.27 -25.67
C ASN A 207 0.05 20.62 -25.91
N ARG A 208 0.44 20.48 -27.17
CA ARG A 208 1.70 19.83 -27.55
C ARG A 208 2.91 20.52 -26.94
N SER A 209 2.87 21.85 -26.76
CA SER A 209 3.91 22.68 -26.15
C SER A 209 4.04 22.51 -24.63
N GLU A 210 3.01 22.01 -23.96
CA GLU A 210 2.96 21.88 -22.50
C GLU A 210 3.05 20.41 -22.05
N VAL A 211 3.28 19.50 -23.00
CA VAL A 211 3.17 18.05 -22.78
C VAL A 211 4.02 17.54 -21.63
N LEU A 212 5.23 18.09 -21.48
CA LEU A 212 6.19 17.67 -20.46
C LEU A 212 5.67 18.03 -19.07
N VAL A 213 5.27 19.28 -18.87
CA VAL A 213 4.74 19.78 -17.59
C VAL A 213 3.43 19.06 -17.27
N ALA A 214 2.54 18.94 -18.25
CA ALA A 214 1.26 18.26 -18.08
C ALA A 214 1.42 16.79 -17.68
N LEU A 215 2.41 16.08 -18.24
CA LEU A 215 2.68 14.68 -17.88
C LEU A 215 3.22 14.56 -16.44
N HIS A 216 4.15 15.44 -16.03
CA HIS A 216 4.64 15.46 -14.64
C HIS A 216 3.50 15.68 -13.65
N THR A 217 2.70 16.73 -13.86
CA THR A 217 1.53 17.03 -13.01
C THR A 217 0.58 15.84 -12.96
N LEU A 218 0.27 15.24 -14.11
CA LEU A 218 -0.63 14.10 -14.18
C LEU A 218 -0.12 12.88 -13.38
N LEU A 219 1.18 12.58 -13.43
CA LEU A 219 1.77 11.48 -12.66
C LEU A 219 1.72 11.76 -11.15
N THR A 220 1.97 13.00 -10.72
CA THR A 220 1.82 13.42 -9.32
C THR A 220 0.37 13.30 -8.84
N ASP A 221 -0.58 13.71 -9.68
CA ASP A 221 -2.02 13.61 -9.39
C ASP A 221 -2.48 12.15 -9.32
N ILE A 222 -1.99 11.28 -10.20
CA ILE A 222 -2.28 9.83 -10.15
C ILE A 222 -1.77 9.24 -8.83
N GLN A 223 -0.52 9.50 -8.45
CA GLN A 223 0.05 9.00 -7.20
C GLN A 223 -0.79 9.44 -5.98
N SER A 224 -1.14 10.73 -5.93
CA SER A 224 -1.92 11.31 -4.83
C SER A 224 -3.34 10.78 -4.78
N ASN A 225 -4.00 10.64 -5.94
CA ASN A 225 -5.35 10.10 -6.03
C ASN A 225 -5.42 8.62 -5.64
N MET A 226 -4.43 7.82 -6.06
CA MET A 226 -4.33 6.41 -5.67
C MET A 226 -4.20 6.27 -4.15
N LEU A 227 -3.32 7.05 -3.51
CA LEU A 227 -3.16 7.02 -2.06
C LEU A 227 -4.43 7.49 -1.33
N SER A 228 -5.05 8.57 -1.81
CA SER A 228 -6.30 9.10 -1.25
C SER A 228 -7.45 8.08 -1.32
N LYS A 229 -7.63 7.43 -2.48
CA LYS A 229 -8.63 6.37 -2.68
C LYS A 229 -8.38 5.18 -1.75
N ALA A 230 -7.15 4.69 -1.68
CA ALA A 230 -6.79 3.58 -0.80
C ALA A 230 -6.96 3.94 0.69
N ARG A 231 -6.60 5.17 1.09
CA ARG A 231 -6.78 5.66 2.47
C ARG A 231 -8.25 5.76 2.85
N LYS A 232 -9.10 6.27 1.95
CA LYS A 232 -10.54 6.30 2.15
C LYS A 232 -11.09 4.88 2.35
N ASN A 233 -10.68 3.94 1.51
CA ASN A 233 -11.08 2.54 1.62
C ASN A 233 -10.62 1.91 2.95
N LEU A 234 -9.37 2.13 3.37
CA LEU A 234 -8.88 1.70 4.68
C LEU A 234 -9.75 2.27 5.82
N ASN A 235 -9.99 3.58 5.83
CA ASN A 235 -10.75 4.25 6.87
C ASN A 235 -12.20 3.77 6.94
N GLU A 236 -12.82 3.46 5.80
CA GLU A 236 -14.18 2.88 5.74
C GLU A 236 -14.24 1.50 6.40
N HIS A 237 -13.14 0.74 6.39
CA HIS A 237 -13.05 -0.61 6.98
C HIS A 237 -12.46 -0.64 8.40
N ILE A 238 -12.04 0.50 8.95
CA ILE A 238 -11.74 0.62 10.37
C ILE A 238 -13.06 0.87 11.10
N LYS A 239 -13.51 -0.10 11.90
CA LYS A 239 -14.71 0.02 12.74
C LYS A 239 -14.33 0.03 14.20
N ARG A 240 -14.89 0.96 14.97
CA ARG A 240 -14.83 0.89 16.43
C ARG A 240 -15.84 -0.14 16.92
N ALA A 241 -15.42 -1.03 17.80
CA ALA A 241 -16.28 -2.01 18.45
C ALA A 241 -16.02 -1.97 19.95
N ASP A 242 -17.04 -1.58 20.72
CA ASP A 242 -16.93 -1.48 22.19
C ASP A 242 -17.62 -2.66 22.91
N ASN A 243 -18.27 -3.57 22.17
CA ASN A 243 -18.82 -4.82 22.71
C ASN A 243 -18.59 -6.01 21.76
N TRP A 244 -18.68 -7.22 22.32
CA TRP A 244 -18.36 -8.47 21.63
C TRP A 244 -19.26 -8.77 20.42
N ASN A 245 -20.56 -8.44 20.51
CA ASN A 245 -21.49 -8.69 19.41
C ASN A 245 -21.17 -7.82 18.18
N GLU A 246 -20.86 -6.54 18.41
CA GLU A 246 -20.37 -5.65 17.36
C GLU A 246 -19.03 -6.11 16.78
N PHE A 247 -18.11 -6.53 17.65
CA PHE A 247 -16.80 -7.04 17.24
C PHE A 247 -16.96 -8.19 16.24
N CYS A 248 -17.72 -9.21 16.61
CA CYS A 248 -18.00 -10.34 15.73
C CYS A 248 -18.76 -9.90 14.47
N SER A 249 -19.80 -9.07 14.59
CA SER A 249 -20.57 -8.60 13.41
C SER A 249 -19.69 -7.89 12.38
N TYR A 250 -18.85 -6.94 12.83
CA TYR A 250 -17.98 -6.17 11.95
C TYR A 250 -16.83 -7.00 11.38
N LEU A 251 -16.26 -7.94 12.15
CA LEU A 251 -15.23 -8.87 11.65
C LEU A 251 -15.73 -9.65 10.44
N ASN A 252 -16.98 -10.11 10.49
CA ASN A 252 -17.60 -10.90 9.42
C ASN A 252 -17.99 -10.06 8.20
N LYS A 253 -18.13 -8.75 8.38
CA LYS A 253 -18.26 -7.77 7.29
C LYS A 253 -16.91 -7.32 6.74
N LYS A 254 -15.85 -8.13 6.92
CA LYS A 254 -14.50 -7.89 6.37
C LYS A 254 -13.85 -6.59 6.87
N ASN A 255 -14.05 -6.22 8.14
CA ASN A 255 -13.45 -5.01 8.72
C ASN A 255 -12.28 -5.32 9.66
N ILE A 256 -11.45 -4.31 9.92
CA ILE A 256 -10.53 -4.27 11.06
C ILE A 256 -11.14 -3.44 12.18
N LEU A 257 -10.87 -3.83 13.43
CA LEU A 257 -11.66 -3.46 14.58
C LEU A 257 -10.82 -2.73 15.61
N LEU A 258 -11.10 -1.46 15.85
CA LEU A 258 -10.49 -0.71 16.94
C LEU A 258 -11.31 -0.96 18.21
N SER A 259 -10.76 -1.72 19.14
CA SER A 259 -11.50 -2.20 20.33
C SER A 259 -10.70 -2.02 21.63
N PRO A 260 -11.36 -1.77 22.77
CA PRO A 260 -10.70 -1.65 24.07
C PRO A 260 -10.10 -2.99 24.50
N PHE A 261 -8.83 -3.01 24.88
CA PHE A 261 -8.10 -4.24 25.20
C PHE A 261 -7.27 -4.09 26.47
N CYS A 262 -7.26 -5.13 27.30
CA CYS A 262 -6.52 -5.16 28.56
C CYS A 262 -5.00 -5.39 28.38
N GLY A 263 -4.57 -5.85 27.20
CA GLY A 263 -3.17 -6.12 26.89
C GLY A 263 -2.64 -7.49 27.33
N GLU A 264 -3.48 -8.32 27.96
CA GLU A 264 -3.08 -9.63 28.47
C GLU A 264 -3.11 -10.71 27.39
N SER A 265 -2.03 -11.49 27.26
CA SER A 265 -1.88 -12.51 26.20
C SER A 265 -2.98 -13.57 26.21
N PHE A 266 -3.42 -14.00 27.40
CA PHE A 266 -4.55 -14.94 27.57
C PHE A 266 -5.85 -14.38 26.99
N CYS A 267 -6.12 -13.08 27.18
CA CYS A 267 -7.30 -12.46 26.61
C CYS A 267 -7.21 -12.39 25.08
N GLU A 268 -6.00 -12.19 24.54
CA GLU A 268 -5.76 -12.25 23.10
C GLU A 268 -5.98 -13.66 22.51
N ASP A 269 -5.61 -14.73 23.23
CA ASP A 269 -5.92 -16.11 22.85
C ASP A 269 -7.42 -16.37 22.81
N ASN A 270 -8.16 -15.91 23.82
CA ASN A 270 -9.61 -16.09 23.84
C ASN A 270 -10.28 -15.30 22.72
N ILE A 271 -9.87 -14.04 22.47
CA ILE A 271 -10.39 -13.25 21.34
C ILE A 271 -10.19 -14.01 20.02
N LYS A 272 -8.99 -14.57 19.79
CA LYS A 272 -8.69 -15.33 18.58
C LYS A 272 -9.55 -16.59 18.45
N THR A 273 -9.72 -17.32 19.54
CA THR A 273 -10.50 -18.57 19.57
C THR A 273 -11.98 -18.30 19.38
N ASP A 274 -12.55 -17.40 20.16
CA ASP A 274 -14.00 -17.18 20.24
C ASP A 274 -14.52 -16.32 19.07
N SER A 275 -13.64 -15.60 18.35
CA SER A 275 -14.00 -14.90 17.11
C SER A 275 -13.79 -15.73 15.85
N ALA A 276 -13.25 -16.95 15.97
CA ALA A 276 -13.09 -17.84 14.84
C ALA A 276 -14.47 -18.29 14.29
N ARG A 277 -14.56 -18.45 12.97
CA ARG A 277 -15.71 -19.05 12.29
C ARG A 277 -15.27 -20.20 11.40
N GLU A 278 -16.17 -21.17 11.23
CA GLU A 278 -16.18 -22.10 10.10
C GLU A 278 -16.97 -21.44 8.96
N ASP A 279 -16.29 -20.88 7.95
CA ASP A 279 -16.95 -20.48 6.70
C ASP A 279 -16.81 -21.63 5.67
N ILE A 280 -17.94 -22.01 5.04
CA ILE A 280 -18.14 -23.19 4.17
C ILE A 280 -17.62 -22.98 2.73
N VAL A 281 -17.02 -21.84 2.40
CA VAL A 281 -16.60 -21.54 1.02
C VAL A 281 -15.11 -21.85 0.85
N GLY A 282 -14.85 -22.99 0.20
CA GLY A 282 -13.52 -23.49 -0.10
C GLY A 282 -12.71 -22.55 -1.01
N GLU A 283 -11.58 -22.09 -0.48
CA GLU A 283 -10.37 -21.84 -1.25
C GLU A 283 -9.23 -22.56 -0.51
N LEU A 284 -8.50 -23.42 -1.21
CA LEU A 284 -7.42 -24.24 -0.66
C LEU A 284 -6.38 -23.36 0.06
N GLY A 285 -6.16 -23.63 1.36
CA GLY A 285 -5.04 -23.09 2.14
C GLY A 285 -5.41 -22.17 3.32
N THR A 286 -6.57 -22.36 3.95
CA THR A 286 -7.14 -21.44 4.96
C THR A 286 -6.22 -21.13 6.15
N LEU A 287 -5.68 -19.91 6.13
CA LEU A 287 -5.07 -19.20 7.27
C LEU A 287 -6.11 -18.98 8.39
N SER A 288 -5.65 -19.11 9.64
CA SER A 288 -6.40 -18.87 10.88
C SER A 288 -7.51 -17.81 10.75
N MET A 289 -8.75 -18.19 11.10
CA MET A 289 -9.98 -17.42 10.82
C MET A 289 -10.41 -16.47 11.96
N GLY A 290 -9.80 -16.60 13.14
CA GLY A 290 -10.01 -15.71 14.28
C GLY A 290 -9.27 -14.39 14.14
N ALA A 291 -9.79 -13.35 14.80
CA ALA A 291 -9.11 -12.07 14.87
C ALA A 291 -7.85 -12.15 15.73
N LYS A 292 -6.74 -11.61 15.23
CA LYS A 292 -5.51 -11.38 15.99
C LYS A 292 -5.38 -9.91 16.33
N SER A 293 -4.57 -9.56 17.33
CA SER A 293 -4.13 -8.18 17.45
C SER A 293 -3.20 -7.84 16.30
N LEU A 294 -3.46 -6.71 15.64
CA LEU A 294 -2.66 -6.20 14.55
C LEU A 294 -1.61 -5.25 15.11
N CYS A 295 -2.06 -4.19 15.77
CA CYS A 295 -1.23 -3.28 16.52
C CYS A 295 -2.06 -2.47 17.51
N ILE A 296 -1.40 -1.87 18.48
CA ILE A 296 -1.88 -0.78 19.31
C ILE A 296 -1.51 0.49 18.54
N PRO A 297 -2.45 1.19 17.87
CA PRO A 297 -2.12 2.35 17.06
C PRO A 297 -1.50 3.45 17.93
N PHE A 298 -0.54 4.21 17.39
CA PHE A 298 0.00 5.34 18.16
C PHE A 298 -1.02 6.47 18.35
N GLU A 299 -1.92 6.63 17.39
CA GLU A 299 -3.07 7.51 17.51
C GLU A 299 -4.18 6.78 18.26
N GLN A 300 -4.26 7.01 19.57
CA GLN A 300 -5.25 6.40 20.46
C GLN A 300 -6.48 7.29 20.59
N PRO A 301 -7.71 6.76 20.45
CA PRO A 301 -8.90 7.47 20.88
C PRO A 301 -8.91 7.60 22.41
N LEU A 302 -9.66 8.57 22.93
CA LEU A 302 -9.84 8.73 24.37
C LEU A 302 -10.60 7.52 24.94
N LEU A 303 -9.98 6.83 25.91
CA LEU A 303 -10.67 5.83 26.73
C LEU A 303 -11.82 6.51 27.47
N SER A 304 -13.03 6.01 27.26
CA SER A 304 -14.25 6.70 27.68
C SER A 304 -14.77 6.12 29.00
N SER A 305 -14.67 6.89 30.09
CA SER A 305 -15.25 6.63 31.43
C SER A 305 -14.74 5.39 32.19
N ASP A 306 -14.86 5.41 33.52
CA ASP A 306 -14.51 4.31 34.43
C ASP A 306 -15.28 2.99 34.21
N LYS A 307 -16.30 3.00 33.32
CA LYS A 307 -17.18 1.85 33.04
C LYS A 307 -16.76 1.02 31.83
N GLN A 308 -15.71 1.42 31.11
CA GLN A 308 -15.28 0.68 29.92
C GLN A 308 -14.60 -0.64 30.28
N THR A 309 -15.06 -1.74 29.67
CA THR A 309 -14.50 -3.09 29.87
C THR A 309 -13.64 -3.49 28.68
N CYS A 310 -12.79 -4.50 28.88
CA CYS A 310 -12.11 -5.17 27.77
C CYS A 310 -13.14 -5.75 26.79
N ILE A 311 -12.77 -5.82 25.50
CA ILE A 311 -13.67 -6.26 24.43
C ILE A 311 -14.18 -7.71 24.60
N HIS A 312 -13.38 -8.56 25.22
CA HIS A 312 -13.74 -9.96 25.43
C HIS A 312 -14.71 -10.12 26.61
N PRO A 313 -15.86 -10.79 26.46
CA PRO A 313 -16.93 -10.82 27.47
C PRO A 313 -16.50 -11.48 28.79
N ASN A 314 -15.61 -12.47 28.72
CA ASN A 314 -15.10 -13.16 29.92
C ASN A 314 -13.93 -12.42 30.60
N CYS A 315 -13.51 -11.26 30.08
CA CYS A 315 -12.39 -10.51 30.65
C CYS A 315 -12.91 -9.42 31.61
N GLN A 316 -12.50 -9.50 32.88
CA GLN A 316 -12.86 -8.53 33.91
C GLN A 316 -11.83 -7.40 34.07
N ASN A 317 -10.74 -7.44 33.32
CA ASN A 317 -9.68 -6.43 33.42
C ASN A 317 -10.11 -5.11 32.77
N LYS A 318 -9.67 -3.99 33.35
CA LYS A 318 -9.81 -2.68 32.71
C LYS A 318 -8.96 -2.63 31.43
N PRO A 319 -9.48 -2.06 30.33
CA PRO A 319 -8.70 -1.89 29.11
C PRO A 319 -7.57 -0.88 29.36
N LYS A 320 -6.37 -1.20 28.85
CA LYS A 320 -5.19 -0.33 28.94
C LYS A 320 -5.08 0.58 27.72
N PHE A 321 -5.57 0.12 26.58
CA PHE A 321 -5.46 0.81 25.29
C PHE A 321 -6.50 0.29 24.30
N TYR A 322 -6.73 1.05 23.23
CA TYR A 322 -7.41 0.55 22.05
C TYR A 322 -6.43 -0.18 21.14
N THR A 323 -6.82 -1.39 20.75
CA THR A 323 -6.04 -2.25 19.85
C THR A 323 -6.80 -2.47 18.57
N LEU A 324 -6.10 -2.46 17.43
CA LEU A 324 -6.65 -2.93 16.18
C LEU A 324 -6.62 -4.45 16.15
N PHE A 325 -7.76 -5.05 15.87
CA PHE A 325 -7.92 -6.48 15.64
C PHE A 325 -8.39 -6.74 14.23
N GLY A 326 -8.09 -7.93 13.71
CA GLY A 326 -8.63 -8.35 12.42
C GLY A 326 -8.15 -9.72 12.02
N ARG A 327 -8.75 -10.26 10.96
CA ARG A 327 -8.18 -11.42 10.27
C ARG A 327 -6.91 -10.96 9.58
N SER A 328 -5.86 -11.76 9.61
CA SER A 328 -4.56 -11.43 9.02
C SER A 328 -4.16 -12.47 7.98
N TYR A 329 -3.31 -12.05 7.04
CA TYR A 329 -2.41 -12.97 6.32
C TYR A 329 -1.30 -13.48 7.24
#